data_AF-A0AAW0SNF5-F1
#
_entry.id   AF-A0AAW0SNF5-F1
#
_cell.length_a   1.000
_cell.length_b   1.000
_cell.length_c   1.000
_cell.angle_alpha   90.00
_cell.angle_beta   90.00
_cell.angle_gamma   90.00
#
_symmetry.space_group_name_H-M   'P 1'
#
loop_
_entity.id
_entity.type
_entity.pdbx_description
1 polymer ?
#
loop_
_entity_poly.entity_id
_entity_poly.type
_entity_poly.pdbx_seq_one_letter_code
_entity_poly.pdbx_strand_id
1 'polypeptide(L)'
;MLETASQISLGESTTLPSLGDSTGEMEQAGVQERIKIVKVYFTTKSGVQTQQQFRRDFPGRNAPTRLTIKRFLDNFRETGGIQDNIEGRNGRPRSV
;
A
#
# COMPACT_ATOMS: atom_id res chain seq x y z
N MET A 1 -33.16 38.95 -3.50
CA MET A 1 -32.67 38.05 -2.43
C MET A 1 -32.37 36.72 -3.10
N LEU A 2 -31.15 36.21 -2.90
CA LEU A 2 -30.65 34.99 -3.52
C LEU A 2 -31.23 33.76 -2.81
N GLU A 3 -31.77 32.82 -3.57
CA GLU A 3 -31.84 31.41 -3.14
C GLU A 3 -31.33 30.52 -4.27
N THR A 4 -30.07 30.13 -4.10
CA THR A 4 -29.38 29.04 -4.78
C THR A 4 -29.72 27.73 -4.09
N ALA A 5 -30.17 26.73 -4.85
CA ALA A 5 -30.06 25.33 -4.46
C ALA A 5 -29.86 24.46 -5.71
N SER A 6 -28.60 24.29 -6.10
CA SER A 6 -28.15 23.24 -7.02
C SER A 6 -28.47 21.88 -6.40
N GLN A 7 -29.32 21.09 -7.05
CA GLN A 7 -29.43 19.66 -6.80
C GLN A 7 -28.54 18.93 -7.80
N ILE A 8 -27.35 18.51 -7.36
CA ILE A 8 -26.52 17.57 -8.11
C ILE A 8 -26.84 16.18 -7.56
N SER A 9 -27.61 15.44 -8.34
CA SER A 9 -27.86 14.01 -8.19
C SER A 9 -26.62 13.23 -8.63
N LEU A 10 -25.84 12.71 -7.67
CA LEU A 10 -24.78 11.75 -7.92
C LEU A 10 -25.23 10.37 -7.44
N GLY A 11 -25.86 9.64 -8.35
CA GLY A 11 -26.24 8.25 -8.17
C GLY A 11 -25.64 7.40 -9.28
N GLU A 12 -24.32 7.44 -9.45
CA GLU A 12 -23.62 6.48 -10.33
C GLU A 12 -23.47 5.17 -9.57
N SER A 13 -24.41 4.27 -9.83
CA SER A 13 -24.34 2.86 -9.48
C SER A 13 -23.30 2.16 -10.35
N THR A 14 -22.02 2.24 -9.96
CA THR A 14 -20.98 1.44 -10.60
C THR A 14 -20.97 0.05 -9.99
N THR A 15 -21.72 -0.85 -10.62
CA THR A 15 -21.54 -2.31 -10.47
C THR A 15 -20.12 -2.65 -10.92
N LEU A 16 -19.24 -2.95 -9.97
CA LEU A 16 -17.92 -3.51 -10.29
C LEU A 16 -18.07 -5.00 -10.63
N PRO A 17 -17.47 -5.48 -11.74
CA PRO A 17 -17.47 -6.90 -12.05
C PRO A 17 -16.61 -7.66 -11.05
N SER A 18 -17.22 -8.69 -10.45
CA SER A 18 -16.56 -9.77 -9.72
C SER A 18 -15.62 -10.53 -10.67
N LEU A 19 -14.32 -10.26 -10.59
CA LEU A 19 -13.29 -11.07 -11.23
C LEU A 19 -12.57 -11.87 -10.13
N GLY A 20 -12.88 -13.17 -10.08
CA GLY A 20 -12.13 -14.11 -9.27
C GLY A 20 -10.72 -14.26 -9.86
N ASP A 21 -9.74 -13.70 -9.17
CA ASP A 21 -8.32 -13.88 -9.46
C ASP A 21 -7.57 -14.13 -8.14
N SER A 22 -7.73 -15.34 -7.60
CA SER A 22 -7.18 -15.75 -6.30
C SER A 22 -5.64 -15.84 -6.29
N THR A 23 -4.96 -15.42 -7.36
CA THR A 23 -3.50 -15.28 -7.44
C THR A 23 -3.05 -13.82 -7.31
N GLY A 24 -3.91 -12.84 -7.64
CA GLY A 24 -3.62 -11.41 -7.55
C GLY A 24 -3.76 -10.84 -6.13
N GLU A 25 -4.59 -11.45 -5.27
CA GLU A 25 -4.88 -10.93 -3.93
C GLU A 25 -3.66 -10.95 -3.00
N MET A 26 -2.78 -11.95 -3.12
CA MET A 26 -1.56 -12.02 -2.30
C MET A 26 -0.52 -10.96 -2.67
N GLU A 27 -0.36 -10.68 -3.97
CA GLU A 27 0.56 -9.64 -4.43
C GLU A 27 -0.01 -8.24 -4.16
N GLN A 28 -1.32 -8.06 -4.39
CA GLN A 28 -2.04 -6.83 -4.06
C GLN A 28 -2.02 -6.53 -2.55
N ALA A 29 -2.14 -7.55 -1.69
CA ALA A 29 -1.99 -7.38 -0.25
C ALA A 29 -0.62 -6.80 0.11
N GLY A 30 0.46 -7.27 -0.52
CA GLY A 30 1.80 -6.73 -0.31
C GLY A 30 1.96 -5.27 -0.77
N VAL A 31 1.30 -4.87 -1.86
CA VAL A 31 1.30 -3.47 -2.33
C VAL A 31 0.53 -2.56 -1.37
N GLN A 32 -0.68 -2.97 -0.95
CA GLN A 32 -1.50 -2.20 -0.02
C GLN A 32 -0.82 -2.01 1.34
N GLU A 33 -0.16 -3.05 1.86
CA GLU A 33 0.66 -3.00 3.06
C GLU A 33 1.76 -1.93 2.95
N ARG A 34 2.51 -1.94 1.83
CA ARG A 34 3.57 -0.95 1.56
C ARG A 34 3.03 0.48 1.47
N ILE A 35 1.91 0.68 0.76
CA ILE A 35 1.24 2.00 0.67
C ILE A 35 0.90 2.51 2.06
N LYS A 36 0.33 1.64 2.91
CA LYS A 36 -0.07 2.02 4.27
C LYS A 36 1.13 2.39 5.13
N ILE A 37 2.21 1.60 5.07
CA ILE A 37 3.46 1.87 5.80
C ILE A 37 4.00 3.26 5.45
N VAL A 38 4.13 3.56 4.15
CA VAL A 38 4.67 4.84 3.68
C VAL A 38 3.77 5.99 4.11
N LYS A 39 2.44 5.88 3.90
CA LYS A 39 1.47 6.92 4.31
C LYS A 39 1.54 7.21 5.80
N VAL A 40 1.45 6.18 6.65
CA VAL A 40 1.45 6.35 8.10
C VAL A 40 2.78 6.94 8.58
N TYR A 41 3.91 6.52 7.99
CA TYR A 41 5.20 7.09 8.35
C TYR A 41 5.30 8.57 7.96
N PHE A 42 4.80 9.00 6.80
CA PHE A 42 4.82 10.43 6.44
C PHE A 42 3.97 11.29 7.38
N THR A 43 2.88 10.75 7.91
CA THR A 43 2.04 11.45 8.91
C THR A 43 2.69 11.51 10.29
N THR A 44 3.24 10.38 10.76
CA THR A 44 3.72 10.25 12.15
C THR A 44 5.20 10.55 12.33
N LYS A 45 5.99 10.40 11.26
CA LYS A 45 7.47 10.40 11.24
C LYS A 45 8.11 9.46 12.28
N SER A 46 7.37 8.44 12.73
CA SER A 46 7.80 7.53 13.80
C SER A 46 7.59 6.08 13.39
N GLY A 47 8.70 5.33 13.27
CA GLY A 47 8.65 3.92 12.90
C GLY A 47 7.87 3.05 13.89
N VAL A 48 7.88 3.38 15.19
CA VAL A 48 7.12 2.64 16.21
C VAL A 48 5.62 2.84 16.03
N GLN A 49 5.18 4.07 15.76
CA GLN A 49 3.77 4.35 15.49
C GLN A 49 3.31 3.72 14.16
N THR A 50 4.16 3.74 13.13
CA THR A 50 3.90 3.01 11.87
C THR A 50 3.68 1.52 12.12
N GLN A 51 4.50 0.88 12.96
CA GLN A 51 4.34 -0.54 13.30
C GLN A 51 3.07 -0.81 14.10
N GLN A 52 2.74 0.04 15.07
CA GLN A 52 1.52 -0.12 15.87
C GLN A 52 0.27 0.03 14.99
N GLN A 53 0.25 1.03 14.12
CA GLN A 53 -0.87 1.25 13.21
C GLN A 53 -0.99 0.10 12.19
N PHE A 54 0.14 -0.40 11.67
CA PHE A 54 0.14 -1.56 10.79
C PHE A 54 -0.48 -2.80 11.44
N ARG A 55 -0.18 -3.08 12.72
CA ARG A 55 -0.77 -4.20 13.46
C ARG A 55 -2.28 -4.07 13.65
N ARG A 56 -2.79 -2.83 13.72
CA ARG A 56 -4.24 -2.55 13.81
C ARG A 56 -4.93 -2.74 12.48
N ASP A 57 -4.30 -2.28 11.40
CA ASP A 57 -4.89 -2.30 10.07
C ASP A 57 -4.78 -3.68 9.40
N PHE A 58 -3.75 -4.48 9.75
CA PHE A 58 -3.49 -5.82 9.21
C PHE A 58 -3.34 -6.86 10.34
N PRO A 59 -4.45 -7.26 11.00
CA PRO A 59 -4.41 -8.28 12.04
C PRO A 59 -3.95 -9.63 11.45
N GLY A 60 -3.04 -10.31 12.14
CA GLY A 60 -2.47 -11.60 11.71
C GLY A 60 -1.23 -11.48 10.79
N ARG A 61 -0.85 -10.26 10.38
CA ARG A 61 0.42 -10.01 9.66
C ARG A 61 1.50 -9.53 10.63
N ASN A 62 2.73 -9.99 10.41
CA ASN A 62 3.88 -9.50 11.16
C ASN A 62 4.17 -8.06 10.78
N ALA A 63 4.32 -7.20 11.79
CA ALA A 63 4.68 -5.81 11.55
C ALA A 63 6.06 -5.70 10.87
N PRO A 64 6.22 -4.81 9.88
CA PRO A 64 7.49 -4.60 9.20
C PRO A 64 8.55 -4.10 10.19
N THR A 65 9.79 -4.55 10.01
CA THR A 65 10.92 -4.04 10.82
C THR A 65 11.22 -2.57 10.49
N ARG A 66 11.93 -1.87 11.38
CA ARG A 66 12.36 -0.48 11.11
C ARG A 66 13.22 -0.37 9.84
N LEU A 67 14.05 -1.38 9.56
CA LEU A 67 14.86 -1.43 8.34
C LEU A 67 13.98 -1.58 7.09
N THR A 68 12.96 -2.45 7.15
CA THR A 68 11.99 -2.64 6.07
C THR A 68 11.23 -1.35 5.78
N ILE A 69 10.76 -0.67 6.83
CA ILE A 69 10.08 0.63 6.70
C ILE A 69 11.02 1.63 6.01
N LYS A 70 12.27 1.73 6.46
CA LYS A 70 13.26 2.62 5.85
C LYS A 70 13.48 2.31 4.36
N ARG A 71 13.62 1.03 3.99
CA ARG A 71 13.77 0.63 2.58
C ARG A 71 12.59 1.06 1.71
N PHE A 72 11.36 0.90 2.19
CA PHE A 72 10.19 1.35 1.44
C PHE A 72 10.15 2.88 1.29
N LEU A 73 10.58 3.62 2.30
CA LEU A 73 10.67 5.08 2.23
C LEU A 73 11.77 5.56 1.28
N ASP A 74 12.95 4.92 1.33
CA ASP A 74 14.07 5.24 0.47
C ASP A 74 13.71 4.95 -1.00
N ASN A 75 13.12 3.77 -1.28
CA ASN A 75 12.62 3.46 -2.63
C ASN A 75 11.54 4.46 -3.09
N PHE A 76 10.58 4.79 -2.23
CA PHE A 76 9.55 5.80 -2.58
C PHE A 76 10.15 7.18 -2.86
N ARG A 77 11.22 7.57 -2.17
CA ARG A 77 11.91 8.85 -2.42
C ARG A 77 12.72 8.84 -3.70
N GLU A 78 13.34 7.71 -4.03
CA GLU A 78 14.20 7.57 -5.21
C GLU A 78 13.40 7.41 -6.51
N THR A 79 12.34 6.60 -6.48
CA THR A 79 11.58 6.24 -7.69
C THR A 79 10.18 6.86 -7.76
N GLY A 80 9.65 7.34 -6.63
CA GLY A 80 8.23 7.68 -6.50
C GLY A 80 7.30 6.46 -6.46
N GLY A 81 7.86 5.25 -6.59
CA GLY A 81 7.14 3.99 -6.64
C GLY A 81 7.03 3.32 -5.27
N ILE A 82 5.98 2.51 -5.10
CA ILE A 82 5.74 1.68 -3.90
C ILE A 82 5.98 0.19 -4.20
N GLN A 83 6.29 -0.12 -5.46
CA GLN A 83 6.65 -1.46 -5.90
C GLN A 83 8.10 -1.76 -5.50
N ASP A 84 8.33 -2.97 -5.01
CA ASP A 84 9.71 -3.45 -4.83
C ASP A 84 10.26 -3.66 -6.24
N ASN A 85 11.29 -2.89 -6.64
CA ASN A 85 12.00 -3.16 -7.87
C ASN A 85 12.78 -4.46 -7.65
N ILE A 86 12.15 -5.60 -7.95
CA ILE A 86 12.80 -6.93 -8.00
C ILE A 86 13.63 -7.06 -9.30
N GLU A 87 13.89 -5.97 -10.02
CA GLU A 87 14.85 -5.92 -11.11
C GLU A 87 16.27 -6.02 -10.54
N GLY A 88 16.75 -7.24 -10.30
CA GLY A 88 18.18 -7.49 -10.02
C GLY A 88 18.51 -8.42 -8.86
N ARG A 89 17.53 -9.02 -8.17
CA ARG A 89 17.78 -10.10 -7.19
C ARG A 89 17.07 -11.39 -7.53
N ASN A 90 17.01 -11.72 -8.82
CA ASN A 90 16.80 -13.10 -9.22
C ASN A 90 18.07 -13.86 -8.80
N GLY A 91 17.89 -14.85 -7.93
CA GLY A 91 18.99 -15.58 -7.30
C GLY A 91 20.03 -16.07 -8.31
N ARG A 92 21.27 -16.21 -7.83
CA ARG A 92 22.37 -16.87 -8.54
C ARG A 92 21.81 -18.10 -9.28
N PRO A 93 22.00 -18.24 -10.61
CA PRO A 93 21.52 -19.43 -11.31
C PRO A 93 22.08 -20.65 -10.59
N ARG A 94 21.21 -21.58 -10.19
CA ARG A 94 21.64 -22.87 -9.68
C ARG A 94 22.40 -23.53 -10.82
N SER A 95 23.70 -23.68 -10.65
CA SER A 95 24.53 -24.51 -11.53
C SER A 95 23.89 -25.89 -11.54
N VAL A 96 23.39 -26.31 -12.72
CA VAL A 96 23.11 -27.71 -13.02
C VAL A 96 24.41 -28.44 -13.26
#